data_AF-A0A952JWQ1-F1
#
_entry.id   AF-A0A952JWQ1-F1
#
_cell.length_a   1.000
_cell.length_b   1.000
_cell.length_c   1.000
_cell.angle_alpha   90.00
_cell.angle_beta   90.00
_cell.angle_gamma   90.00
#
_symmetry.space_group_name_H-M   'P 1'
#
loop_
_entity.id
_entity.type
_entity.pdbx_description
1 polymer ?
#
loop_
_entity_poly.entity_id
_entity_poly.type
_entity_poly.pdbx_seq_one_letter_code
_entity_poly.pdbx_strand_id
1 'polypeptide(L)'
;MSTSTNPVAGSGSRFFTVTDAFFVLFLLVIFAAVIVLGSMNYSLAAKTEIAKRQAEALLTWFGDQAGPRGGADYELKACGPSLADAEPPLPVWSACRAAILAQPPFNTMQNSFNGGPLVFAEQCVPGEDHLRGALVLEKVVTLPEGSANPTATSALSDTDQLARKLSIRVSICNRDSQPIFVDETPF
;
A
#
# COMPACT_ATOMS: atom_id res chain seq x y z
N MET A 1 -9.38 90.10 3.47
CA MET A 1 -10.56 89.39 2.91
C MET A 1 -10.07 88.68 1.66
N SER A 2 -10.06 87.36 1.49
CA SER A 2 -10.77 86.29 2.18
C SER A 2 -10.13 84.93 1.85
N THR A 3 -9.94 84.14 2.91
CA THR A 3 -10.19 82.69 3.03
C THR A 3 -9.45 81.70 2.12
N SER A 4 -8.45 81.05 2.71
CA SER A 4 -7.97 79.71 2.36
C SER A 4 -9.04 78.67 2.68
N THR A 5 -9.39 77.81 1.72
CA THR A 5 -10.20 76.60 1.97
C THR A 5 -9.55 75.39 1.31
N ASN A 6 -8.90 74.58 2.13
CA ASN A 6 -8.89 73.12 2.04
C ASN A 6 -9.30 72.62 3.44
N PRO A 7 -9.80 71.38 3.66
CA PRO A 7 -10.16 70.32 2.72
C PRO A 7 -11.57 69.73 2.99
N VAL A 8 -12.09 68.90 2.09
CA VAL A 8 -12.96 67.78 2.51
C VAL A 8 -12.34 66.51 1.96
N ALA A 9 -11.50 65.89 2.79
CA ALA A 9 -11.19 64.48 2.63
C ALA A 9 -12.50 63.73 2.82
N GLY A 10 -13.13 63.35 1.72
CA GLY A 10 -14.29 62.46 1.72
C GLY A 10 -13.88 61.14 2.37
N SER A 11 -14.23 60.98 3.64
CA SER A 11 -14.29 59.69 4.31
C SER A 11 -15.40 58.87 3.65
N GLY A 12 -15.12 58.33 2.48
CA GLY A 12 -15.95 57.31 1.84
C GLY A 12 -15.66 56.00 2.55
N SER A 13 -16.33 55.74 3.68
CA SER A 13 -16.47 54.40 4.22
C SER A 13 -16.95 53.52 3.06
N ARG A 14 -16.07 52.67 2.52
CA ARG A 14 -16.43 51.71 1.48
C ARG A 14 -17.50 50.80 2.09
N PHE A 15 -18.76 51.10 1.81
CA PHE A 15 -19.88 50.31 2.30
C PHE A 15 -19.72 48.92 1.71
N PHE A 16 -19.43 47.95 2.57
CA PHE A 16 -19.49 46.54 2.23
C PHE A 16 -20.89 46.27 1.71
N THR A 17 -21.04 46.09 0.39
CA THR A 17 -22.35 45.93 -0.20
C THR A 17 -22.88 44.54 0.11
N VAL A 18 -24.21 44.37 0.07
CA VAL A 18 -24.84 43.05 0.25
C VAL A 18 -24.29 42.05 -0.78
N THR A 19 -24.01 42.51 -2.00
CA THR A 19 -23.37 41.72 -3.05
C THR A 19 -21.95 41.29 -2.66
N ASP A 20 -21.14 42.19 -2.08
CA ASP A 20 -19.81 41.85 -1.56
C ASP A 20 -19.90 40.82 -0.42
N ALA A 21 -20.93 40.91 0.44
CA ALA A 21 -21.20 39.93 1.50
C ALA A 21 -21.45 38.53 0.96
N PHE A 22 -22.34 38.39 -0.04
CA PHE A 22 -22.61 37.12 -0.70
C PHE A 22 -21.38 36.57 -1.42
N PHE A 23 -20.63 37.43 -2.12
CA PHE A 23 -19.41 37.03 -2.81
C PHE A 23 -18.35 36.50 -1.84
N VAL A 24 -18.10 37.20 -0.73
CA VAL A 24 -17.14 36.75 0.30
C VAL A 24 -17.60 35.44 0.94
N LEU A 25 -18.90 35.32 1.27
CA LEU A 25 -19.44 34.06 1.80
C LEU A 25 -19.23 32.90 0.81
N PHE A 26 -19.49 33.13 -0.48
CA PHE A 26 -19.27 32.13 -1.52
C PHE A 26 -17.80 31.74 -1.63
N LEU A 27 -16.86 32.69 -1.57
CA LEU A 27 -15.43 32.40 -1.55
C LEU A 27 -15.02 31.58 -0.33
N LEU A 28 -15.57 31.89 0.85
CA LEU A 28 -15.32 31.10 2.06
C LEU A 28 -15.84 29.66 1.92
N VAL A 29 -17.01 29.47 1.31
CA VAL A 29 -17.56 28.13 1.03
C VAL A 29 -16.67 27.35 0.06
N ILE A 30 -16.23 27.97 -1.03
CA ILE A 30 -15.29 27.32 -1.97
C ILE A 30 -13.99 26.95 -1.27
N PHE A 31 -13.43 27.87 -0.49
CA PHE A 31 -12.18 27.62 0.23
C PHE A 31 -12.30 26.45 1.21
N ALA A 32 -13.40 26.39 1.96
CA ALA A 32 -13.70 25.26 2.84
C ALA A 32 -13.84 23.94 2.05
N ALA A 33 -14.53 23.95 0.92
CA ALA A 33 -14.69 22.77 0.06
C ALA A 33 -13.33 22.25 -0.46
N VAL A 34 -12.44 23.14 -0.90
CA VAL A 34 -11.09 22.77 -1.36
C VAL A 34 -10.26 22.17 -0.22
N ILE A 35 -10.32 22.74 0.99
CA ILE A 35 -9.62 22.18 2.16
C ILE A 35 -10.11 20.76 2.47
N VAL A 36 -11.42 20.55 2.47
CA VAL A 36 -12.01 19.22 2.74
C VAL A 36 -11.54 18.21 1.69
N LEU A 37 -11.66 18.53 0.40
CA LEU A 37 -11.22 17.66 -0.69
C LEU A 37 -9.72 17.35 -0.61
N GLY A 38 -8.90 18.36 -0.28
CA GLY A 38 -7.45 18.19 -0.08
C GLY A 38 -7.14 17.25 1.07
N SER A 39 -7.80 17.41 2.22
CA SER A 39 -7.58 16.58 3.41
C SER A 39 -7.95 15.10 3.18
N MET A 40 -9.04 14.85 2.46
CA MET A 40 -9.48 13.50 2.11
C MET A 40 -8.45 12.82 1.20
N ASN A 41 -8.04 13.49 0.13
CA ASN A 41 -7.04 12.95 -0.80
C ASN A 41 -5.69 12.69 -0.11
N TYR A 42 -5.26 13.60 0.76
CA TYR A 42 -4.04 13.41 1.54
C TYR A 42 -4.11 12.17 2.44
N SER A 43 -5.21 12.00 3.18
CA SER A 43 -5.38 10.84 4.07
C SER A 43 -5.33 9.50 3.34
N LEU A 44 -5.89 9.45 2.12
CA LEU A 44 -5.92 8.25 1.29
C LEU A 44 -4.55 7.93 0.69
N ALA A 45 -3.81 8.97 0.28
CA ALA A 45 -2.42 8.83 -0.15
C ALA A 45 -1.54 8.33 1.00
N ALA A 46 -1.71 8.88 2.22
CA ALA A 46 -0.97 8.46 3.40
C ALA A 46 -1.22 6.98 3.75
N LYS A 47 -2.47 6.50 3.65
CA LYS A 47 -2.80 5.07 3.83
C LYS A 47 -2.09 4.18 2.81
N THR A 48 -2.06 4.60 1.55
CA THR A 48 -1.36 3.86 0.48
C THR A 48 0.15 3.78 0.76
N GLU A 49 0.76 4.87 1.22
CA GLU A 49 2.18 4.91 1.57
C GLU A 49 2.50 3.99 2.77
N ILE A 50 1.63 3.93 3.78
CA ILE A 50 1.79 2.99 4.90
C ILE A 50 1.73 1.55 4.40
N ALA A 51 0.77 1.21 3.54
CA ALA A 51 0.67 -0.13 2.94
C ALA A 51 1.92 -0.46 2.13
N LYS A 52 2.47 0.50 1.39
CA LYS A 52 3.72 0.34 0.64
C LYS A 52 4.90 0.01 1.56
N ARG A 53 5.05 0.74 2.66
CA ARG A 53 6.12 0.46 3.64
C ARG A 53 6.00 -0.92 4.29
N GLN A 54 4.78 -1.42 4.49
CA GLN A 54 4.55 -2.79 4.98
C GLN A 54 4.97 -3.82 3.93
N ALA A 55 4.68 -3.56 2.66
CA ALA A 55 5.15 -4.39 1.56
C ALA A 55 6.68 -4.37 1.42
N GLU A 56 7.31 -3.20 1.56
CA GLU A 56 8.77 -3.05 1.58
C GLU A 56 9.39 -3.83 2.75
N ALA A 57 8.81 -3.76 3.95
CA ALA A 57 9.26 -4.56 5.09
C ALA A 57 9.14 -6.07 4.82
N LEU A 58 8.07 -6.51 4.15
CA LEU A 58 7.89 -7.90 3.73
C LEU A 58 8.93 -8.31 2.67
N LEU A 59 9.22 -7.45 1.70
CA LEU A 59 10.23 -7.67 0.67
C LEU A 59 11.64 -7.78 1.26
N THR A 60 12.01 -6.88 2.18
CA THR A 60 13.28 -6.98 2.91
C THR A 60 13.37 -8.29 3.67
N TRP A 61 12.30 -8.68 4.36
CA TRP A 61 12.25 -9.95 5.06
C TRP A 61 12.46 -11.14 4.11
N PHE A 62 11.78 -11.18 2.96
CA PHE A 62 12.00 -12.24 1.97
C PHE A 62 13.45 -12.30 1.49
N GLY A 63 14.03 -11.16 1.15
CA GLY A 63 15.43 -11.08 0.70
C GLY A 63 16.41 -11.58 1.76
N ASP A 64 16.21 -11.21 3.03
CA ASP A 64 17.04 -11.64 4.16
C ASP A 64 16.93 -13.15 4.40
N GLN A 65 15.73 -13.72 4.23
CA GLN A 65 15.49 -15.14 4.43
C GLN A 65 15.88 -16.01 3.22
N ALA A 66 16.01 -15.46 2.02
CA ALA A 66 16.26 -16.23 0.79
C ALA A 66 17.54 -17.09 0.81
N GLY A 67 18.56 -16.67 1.57
CA GLY A 67 19.78 -17.45 1.79
C GLY A 67 19.62 -18.52 2.88
N PRO A 68 19.31 -18.12 4.13
CA PRO A 68 19.21 -19.03 5.28
C PRO A 68 18.14 -20.11 5.16
N ARG A 69 17.07 -19.89 4.38
CA ARG A 69 15.94 -20.81 4.22
C ARG A 69 16.32 -22.21 3.73
N GLY A 70 17.47 -22.34 3.05
CA GLY A 70 17.99 -23.65 2.62
C GLY A 70 18.71 -24.46 3.71
N GLY A 71 18.95 -23.86 4.89
CA GLY A 71 19.68 -24.50 5.98
C GLY A 71 18.81 -25.46 6.79
N ALA A 72 19.44 -26.52 7.32
CA ALA A 72 18.78 -27.50 8.19
C ALA A 72 18.26 -26.88 9.51
N ASP A 73 18.92 -25.83 9.98
CA ASP A 73 18.60 -25.13 11.24
C ASP A 73 17.77 -23.85 11.04
N TYR A 74 17.07 -23.73 9.91
CA TYR A 74 16.24 -22.55 9.65
C TYR A 74 15.13 -22.38 10.69
N GLU A 75 15.10 -21.22 11.35
CA GLU A 75 14.22 -20.95 12.49
C GLU A 75 12.73 -21.10 12.12
N LEU A 76 12.34 -20.58 10.94
CA LEU A 76 10.96 -20.59 10.48
C LEU A 76 10.67 -21.83 9.63
N LYS A 77 10.65 -23.01 10.26
CA LYS A 77 10.45 -24.32 9.58
C LYS A 77 9.27 -24.35 8.60
N ALA A 78 8.20 -23.60 8.86
CA ALA A 78 7.04 -23.48 7.99
C ALA A 78 7.35 -22.87 6.60
N CYS A 79 8.43 -22.09 6.49
CA CYS A 79 8.94 -21.54 5.24
C CYS A 79 10.23 -22.22 4.75
N GLY A 80 10.77 -23.16 5.55
CA GLY A 80 12.11 -23.74 5.38
C GLY A 80 12.26 -24.68 4.19
N PRO A 81 13.34 -25.48 4.16
CA PRO A 81 13.57 -26.40 3.07
C PRO A 81 12.60 -27.58 3.16
N SER A 82 12.17 -28.06 1.99
CA SER A 82 11.47 -29.34 1.90
C SER A 82 12.44 -30.48 2.21
N LEU A 83 12.29 -31.11 3.37
CA LEU A 83 12.98 -32.36 3.66
C LEU A 83 12.16 -33.49 3.02
N ALA A 84 12.78 -34.23 2.08
CA ALA A 84 12.13 -35.27 1.28
C ALA A 84 11.46 -36.38 2.11
N ASP A 85 11.87 -36.53 3.38
CA ASP A 85 11.39 -37.55 4.33
C ASP A 85 10.72 -36.95 5.59
N ALA A 86 10.36 -35.66 5.60
CA ALA A 86 9.72 -35.04 6.76
C ALA A 86 8.19 -35.19 6.72
N GLU A 87 7.63 -35.77 7.78
CA GLU A 87 6.32 -35.39 8.30
C GLU A 87 6.50 -34.16 9.21
N PRO A 88 5.80 -33.03 8.97
CA PRO A 88 4.60 -32.83 8.15
C PRO A 88 4.91 -32.49 6.67
N PRO A 89 3.89 -32.48 5.78
CA PRO A 89 4.05 -32.22 4.34
C PRO A 89 4.88 -30.98 4.02
N LEU A 90 5.51 -31.02 2.83
CA LEU A 90 6.24 -29.93 2.16
C LEU A 90 5.76 -28.53 2.60
N PRO A 91 6.67 -27.61 2.97
CA PRO A 91 6.29 -26.27 3.41
C PRO A 91 5.46 -25.57 2.33
N VAL A 92 4.18 -25.35 2.64
CA VAL A 92 3.23 -24.64 1.79
C VAL A 92 3.16 -23.17 2.18
N TRP A 93 2.87 -22.32 1.19
CA TRP A 93 2.80 -20.88 1.38
C TRP A 93 1.84 -20.46 2.50
N SER A 94 0.68 -21.10 2.63
CA SER A 94 -0.28 -20.77 3.70
C SER A 94 0.30 -20.92 5.12
N ALA A 95 1.01 -22.02 5.38
CA ALA A 95 1.67 -22.25 6.67
C ALA A 95 2.81 -21.27 6.90
N CYS A 96 3.62 -21.01 5.86
CA CYS A 96 4.69 -20.02 5.90
C CYS A 96 4.16 -18.61 6.21
N ARG A 97 3.11 -18.18 5.50
CA ARG A 97 2.46 -16.88 5.69
C ARG A 97 1.92 -16.73 7.10
N ALA A 98 1.27 -17.76 7.64
CA ALA A 98 0.78 -17.74 9.01
C ALA A 98 1.94 -17.57 10.03
N ALA A 99 3.07 -18.24 9.81
CA ALA A 99 4.27 -18.07 10.64
C ALA A 99 4.86 -16.65 10.53
N ILE A 100 4.91 -16.09 9.31
CA ILE A 100 5.36 -14.70 9.07
C ILE A 100 4.45 -13.71 9.81
N LEU A 101 3.14 -13.89 9.75
CA LEU A 101 2.18 -13.01 10.42
C LEU A 101 2.20 -13.12 11.95
N ALA A 102 2.77 -14.19 12.50
CA ALA A 102 2.89 -14.37 13.95
C ALA A 102 4.13 -13.69 14.56
N GLN A 103 5.14 -13.39 13.75
CA GLN A 103 6.39 -12.77 14.20
C GLN A 103 6.37 -11.23 14.06
N PRO A 104 7.14 -10.50 14.90
CA PRO A 104 7.39 -9.09 14.68
C PRO A 104 8.20 -8.84 13.40
N PRO A 105 7.99 -7.71 12.69
CA PRO A 105 7.01 -6.66 13.00
C PRO A 105 5.59 -6.97 12.49
N PHE A 106 5.39 -8.03 11.70
CA PHE A 106 4.16 -8.31 10.96
C PHE A 106 2.94 -8.55 11.85
N ASN A 107 3.13 -9.15 13.02
CA ASN A 107 2.05 -9.36 14.00
C ASN A 107 1.45 -8.06 14.57
N THR A 108 2.14 -6.93 14.42
CA THR A 108 1.64 -5.60 14.82
C THR A 108 1.17 -4.75 13.64
N MET A 109 1.47 -5.18 12.41
CA MET A 109 1.05 -4.46 11.22
C MET A 109 -0.44 -4.63 10.99
N GLN A 110 -1.07 -3.53 10.58
CA GLN A 110 -2.49 -3.46 10.29
C GLN A 110 -2.69 -2.90 8.89
N ASN A 111 -3.74 -3.35 8.21
CA ASN A 111 -4.15 -2.74 6.96
C ASN A 111 -4.59 -1.28 7.23
N SER A 112 -3.91 -0.33 6.59
CA SER A 112 -4.10 1.11 6.80
C SER A 112 -5.47 1.64 6.36
N PHE A 113 -6.21 0.89 5.54
CA PHE A 113 -7.52 1.29 5.03
C PHE A 113 -8.66 0.89 5.96
N ASN A 114 -8.62 -0.33 6.51
CA ASN A 114 -9.69 -0.87 7.35
C ASN A 114 -9.31 -1.05 8.83
N GLY A 115 -8.04 -0.88 9.20
CA GLY A 115 -7.54 -1.06 10.57
C GLY A 115 -7.52 -2.51 11.06
N GLY A 116 -7.83 -3.47 10.17
CA GLY A 116 -7.79 -4.89 10.45
C GLY A 116 -6.37 -5.47 10.30
N PRO A 117 -6.22 -6.80 10.44
CA PRO A 117 -4.96 -7.46 10.16
C PRO A 117 -4.54 -7.27 8.70
N LEU A 118 -3.25 -7.48 8.41
CA LEU A 118 -2.77 -7.54 7.02
C LEU A 118 -3.57 -8.58 6.23
N VAL A 119 -4.03 -8.18 5.04
CA VAL A 119 -4.79 -9.05 4.14
C VAL A 119 -3.91 -9.39 2.95
N PHE A 120 -3.86 -10.67 2.61
CA PHE A 120 -3.23 -11.16 1.39
C PHE A 120 -4.31 -11.52 0.39
N ALA A 121 -4.23 -10.95 -0.80
CA ALA A 121 -5.15 -11.22 -1.90
C ALA A 121 -4.41 -11.88 -3.05
N GLU A 122 -5.10 -12.70 -3.84
CA GLU A 122 -4.53 -13.31 -5.05
C GLU A 122 -4.29 -12.27 -6.15
N GLN A 123 -5.14 -11.24 -6.20
CA GLN A 123 -5.05 -10.15 -7.17
C GLN A 123 -5.79 -8.91 -6.65
N CYS A 124 -5.44 -7.74 -7.20
CA CYS A 124 -6.19 -6.51 -6.99
C CYS A 124 -7.32 -6.39 -8.03
N VAL A 125 -8.56 -6.22 -7.57
CA VAL A 125 -9.74 -6.03 -8.42
C VAL A 125 -10.27 -4.60 -8.28
N PRO A 126 -10.25 -3.78 -9.35
CA PRO A 126 -10.71 -2.41 -9.28
C PRO A 126 -12.16 -2.28 -8.80
N GLY A 127 -12.39 -1.38 -7.84
CA GLY A 127 -13.72 -1.13 -7.27
C GLY A 127 -14.12 -2.06 -6.12
N GLU A 128 -13.30 -3.06 -5.76
CA GLU A 128 -13.57 -3.90 -4.59
C GLU A 128 -12.97 -3.29 -3.32
N ASP A 129 -13.81 -2.61 -2.54
CA ASP A 129 -13.41 -1.87 -1.34
C ASP A 129 -12.67 -2.69 -0.28
N HIS A 130 -12.94 -4.00 -0.19
CA HIS A 130 -12.31 -4.88 0.78
C HIS A 130 -10.85 -5.22 0.45
N LEU A 131 -10.42 -5.01 -0.80
CA LEU A 131 -9.05 -5.25 -1.25
C LEU A 131 -8.12 -4.07 -0.98
N ARG A 132 -8.64 -2.90 -0.59
CA ARG A 132 -7.81 -1.72 -0.33
C ARG A 132 -6.74 -2.01 0.72
N GLY A 133 -5.48 -1.74 0.38
CA GLY A 133 -4.33 -2.02 1.24
C GLY A 133 -3.98 -3.50 1.38
N ALA A 134 -4.60 -4.40 0.61
CA ALA A 134 -4.19 -5.80 0.57
C ALA A 134 -2.83 -5.95 -0.13
N LEU A 135 -2.07 -6.94 0.33
CA LEU A 135 -0.81 -7.36 -0.25
C LEU A 135 -1.10 -8.45 -1.29
N VAL A 136 -0.57 -8.30 -2.48
CA VAL A 136 -0.65 -9.30 -3.55
C VAL A 136 0.75 -9.83 -3.80
N LEU A 137 0.91 -11.14 -3.63
CA LEU A 137 2.17 -11.84 -3.84
C LEU A 137 2.04 -12.71 -5.07
N GLU A 138 2.93 -12.50 -6.01
CA GLU A 138 3.01 -13.28 -7.24
C GLU A 138 4.34 -14.03 -7.28
N LYS A 139 4.30 -15.31 -7.63
CA LYS A 139 5.49 -16.07 -7.95
C LYS A 139 5.88 -15.81 -9.40
N VAL A 140 7.16 -15.52 -9.60
CA VAL A 140 7.79 -15.36 -10.90
C VAL A 140 8.70 -16.56 -11.12
N VAL A 141 8.42 -17.33 -12.16
CA VAL A 141 9.16 -18.54 -12.52
C VAL A 141 9.81 -18.33 -13.87
N THR A 142 11.11 -18.62 -13.98
CA THR A 142 11.83 -18.64 -15.24
C THR A 142 11.42 -19.86 -16.06
N LEU A 143 10.95 -19.63 -17.29
CA LEU A 143 10.58 -20.70 -18.20
C LEU A 143 11.83 -21.24 -18.94
N PRO A 144 11.78 -22.49 -19.44
CA PRO A 144 12.88 -23.06 -20.21
C PRO A 144 13.21 -22.26 -21.47
N GLU A 145 14.47 -22.32 -21.90
CA GLU A 145 14.93 -21.68 -23.13
C GLU A 145 14.09 -22.13 -24.35
N GLY A 146 13.65 -21.17 -25.15
CA GLY A 146 12.75 -21.39 -26.30
C GLY A 146 11.29 -21.01 -26.05
N SER A 147 10.91 -20.61 -24.83
CA SER A 147 9.60 -20.00 -24.58
C SER A 147 9.51 -18.58 -25.16
N ALA A 148 8.31 -18.19 -25.61
CA ALA A 148 8.07 -16.84 -26.15
C ALA A 148 8.27 -15.74 -25.09
N ASN A 149 7.96 -16.05 -23.83
CA ASN A 149 8.26 -15.21 -22.67
C ASN A 149 9.26 -15.92 -21.75
N PRO A 150 10.32 -15.25 -21.27
CA PRO A 150 11.35 -15.86 -20.42
C PRO A 150 10.86 -16.13 -18.99
N THR A 151 9.78 -15.48 -18.56
CA THR A 151 9.20 -15.63 -17.23
C THR A 151 7.68 -15.75 -17.29
N ALA A 152 7.12 -16.53 -16.37
CA ALA A 152 5.70 -16.59 -16.09
C ALA A 152 5.44 -16.06 -14.68
N THR A 153 4.48 -15.16 -14.54
CA THR A 153 4.03 -14.61 -13.26
C THR A 153 2.64 -15.16 -12.96
N SER A 154 2.40 -15.59 -11.73
CA SER A 154 1.09 -16.05 -11.26
C SER A 154 0.94 -15.81 -9.76
N ALA A 155 -0.28 -15.72 -9.26
CA ALA A 155 -0.53 -15.55 -7.83
C ALA A 155 0.15 -16.67 -7.02
N LEU A 156 0.74 -16.30 -5.88
CA LEU A 156 1.27 -17.24 -4.90
C LEU A 156 0.11 -17.78 -4.06
N SER A 157 -0.40 -18.94 -4.46
CA SER A 157 -1.55 -19.59 -3.85
C SER A 157 -1.20 -20.25 -2.52
N ASP A 158 -2.21 -20.45 -1.67
CA ASP A 158 -2.05 -21.07 -0.34
C ASP A 158 -1.47 -22.48 -0.36
N THR A 159 -1.64 -23.18 -1.48
CA THR A 159 -1.15 -24.55 -1.71
C THR A 159 0.21 -24.61 -2.38
N ASP A 160 0.78 -23.46 -2.77
CA ASP A 160 2.07 -23.45 -3.44
C ASP A 160 3.19 -23.94 -2.53
N GLN A 161 3.97 -24.87 -3.04
CA GLN A 161 5.10 -25.44 -2.34
C GLN A 161 6.32 -24.52 -2.44
N LEU A 162 6.97 -24.28 -1.32
CA LEU A 162 8.19 -23.46 -1.24
C LEU A 162 9.47 -24.29 -1.44
N ALA A 163 9.38 -25.46 -2.06
CA ALA A 163 10.50 -26.40 -2.17
C ALA A 163 11.70 -25.88 -3.00
N ARG A 164 11.46 -24.90 -3.89
CA ARG A 164 12.50 -24.28 -4.72
C ARG A 164 12.59 -22.79 -4.44
N LYS A 165 13.73 -22.21 -4.78
CA LYS A 165 13.90 -20.76 -4.80
C LYS A 165 12.97 -20.16 -5.85
N LEU A 166 12.15 -19.20 -5.44
CA LEU A 166 11.20 -18.49 -6.28
C LEU A 166 11.58 -17.01 -6.29
N SER A 167 11.22 -16.29 -7.33
CA SER A 167 11.24 -14.83 -7.28
C SER A 167 9.83 -14.36 -6.91
N ILE A 168 9.69 -13.62 -5.81
CA ILE A 168 8.42 -13.13 -5.30
C ILE A 168 8.27 -11.67 -5.68
N ARG A 169 7.24 -11.39 -6.45
CA ARG A 169 6.80 -10.04 -6.77
C ARG A 169 5.73 -9.62 -5.76
N VAL A 170 5.94 -8.47 -5.13
CA VAL A 170 5.00 -7.92 -4.15
C VAL A 170 4.37 -6.65 -4.71
N SER A 171 3.05 -6.61 -4.67
CA SER A 171 2.25 -5.45 -5.00
C SER A 171 1.29 -5.13 -3.86
N ILE A 172 0.84 -3.88 -3.79
CA ILE A 172 -0.26 -3.47 -2.91
C ILE A 172 -1.48 -3.08 -3.73
N CYS A 173 -2.68 -3.26 -3.20
CA CYS A 173 -3.88 -2.68 -3.77
C CYS A 173 -4.08 -1.27 -3.22
N ASN A 174 -4.14 -0.27 -4.10
CA ASN A 174 -4.33 1.12 -3.72
C ASN A 174 -5.78 1.41 -3.26
N ARG A 175 -6.11 2.70 -3.07
CA ARG A 175 -7.49 3.12 -2.75
C ARG A 175 -8.53 2.59 -3.72
N ASP A 176 -8.23 2.54 -5.00
CA ASP A 176 -9.19 2.14 -6.02
C ASP A 176 -9.08 0.63 -6.33
N SER A 177 -8.39 -0.11 -5.44
CA SER A 177 -8.07 -1.54 -5.55
C SER A 177 -7.36 -1.89 -6.85
N GLN A 178 -6.51 -0.96 -7.32
CA GLN A 178 -5.59 -1.17 -8.43
C GLN A 178 -4.22 -1.60 -7.91
N PRO A 179 -3.51 -2.47 -8.64
CA PRO A 179 -2.19 -2.94 -8.22
C PRO A 179 -1.16 -1.80 -8.35
N ILE A 180 -0.37 -1.61 -7.31
CA ILE A 180 0.86 -0.85 -7.32
C ILE A 180 1.99 -1.83 -7.07
N PHE A 181 2.83 -2.04 -8.08
CA PHE A 181 4.05 -2.83 -7.97
C PHE A 181 5.03 -2.13 -7.02
N VAL A 182 5.54 -2.87 -6.03
CA VAL A 182 6.50 -2.36 -5.06
C VAL A 182 7.90 -2.77 -5.49
N ASP A 183 8.17 -4.08 -5.47
CA ASP A 183 9.42 -4.66 -5.96
C ASP A 183 9.30 -6.18 -6.16
N GLU A 184 10.36 -6.77 -6.68
CA GLU A 184 10.56 -8.21 -6.82
C GLU A 184 11.83 -8.65 -6.09
N THR A 185 11.75 -9.71 -5.29
CA THR A 185 12.88 -10.21 -4.48
C THR A 185 12.92 -11.74 -4.50
N PRO A 186 14.11 -12.37 -4.50
CA PRO A 186 14.21 -13.81 -4.35
C PRO A 186 13.74 -14.27 -2.96
N PHE A 187 13.20 -15.49 -2.90
CA PHE A 187 12.85 -16.19 -1.67
C PHE A 187 13.03 -17.72 -1.78
#